data_AF-A0A9E5FP36-F1
#
_entry.id   AF-A0A9E5FP36-F1
#
_cell.length_a   1.000
_cell.length_b   1.000
_cell.length_c   1.000
_cell.angle_alpha   90.00
_cell.angle_beta   90.00
_cell.angle_gamma   90.00
#
_symmetry.space_group_name_H-M   'P 1'
#
loop_
_entity.id
_entity.type
_entity.pdbx_description
1 polymer ?
#
loop_
_entity_poly.entity_id
_entity_poly.type
_entity_poly.pdbx_seq_one_letter_code
_entity_poly.pdbx_strand_id
1 'polypeptide(L)'
;MIKLLAESGSTKTDWMLVNEQGERNSFTTAGINPLLLSIEEITELVEEQPLLVKSAIQITQVFFYGAGCGNKDAVNRLKIVFQGFFYNASIEIYPDTLAASRACCGKNPGIVGIIGTGSNAGFFDGDRQFTPFVPSLGFILGDEGSGNWIGRKLLSDYFYGRMPVGLREAFLEEYAIDYQEVISRLYRSQAPNAYLASFAPFCHHH
;
A
#
# COMPACT_ATOMS: atom_id res chain seq x y z
N MET A 1 -18.53 -16.41 -15.10
CA MET A 1 -17.72 -15.18 -15.11
C MET A 1 -17.09 -14.96 -13.74
N ILE A 2 -15.92 -14.30 -13.68
CA ILE A 2 -15.20 -14.05 -12.42
C ILE A 2 -14.90 -12.56 -12.28
N LYS A 3 -15.11 -12.02 -11.08
CA LYS A 3 -14.65 -10.69 -10.68
C LYS A 3 -13.36 -10.82 -9.89
N LEU A 4 -12.37 -10.00 -10.20
CA LEU A 4 -11.14 -9.87 -9.43
C LEU A 4 -11.17 -8.55 -8.67
N LEU A 5 -11.00 -8.61 -7.35
CA LEU A 5 -10.79 -7.43 -6.51
C LEU A 5 -9.37 -7.46 -5.97
N ALA A 6 -8.74 -6.29 -5.87
CA ALA A 6 -7.40 -6.14 -5.34
C ALA A 6 -7.29 -4.87 -4.49
N GLU A 7 -6.68 -4.97 -3.31
CA GLU A 7 -6.27 -3.83 -2.49
C GLU A 7 -4.75 -3.89 -2.33
N SER A 8 -4.05 -2.83 -2.75
CA SER A 8 -2.60 -2.78 -2.87
C SER A 8 -2.00 -1.61 -2.10
N GLY A 9 -1.22 -1.93 -1.09
CA GLY A 9 -0.34 -0.97 -0.41
C GLY A 9 1.09 -1.00 -0.95
N SER A 10 2.00 -0.29 -0.27
CA SER A 10 3.43 -0.33 -0.59
C SER A 10 4.10 -1.67 -0.27
N THR A 11 3.51 -2.50 0.60
CA THR A 11 4.17 -3.72 1.13
C THR A 11 3.55 -5.00 0.59
N LYS A 12 2.22 -5.01 0.41
CA LYS A 12 1.47 -6.19 -0.03
C LYS A 12 0.29 -5.79 -0.91
N THR A 13 -0.16 -6.74 -1.71
CA THR A 13 -1.44 -6.68 -2.43
C THR A 13 -2.29 -7.86 -2.02
N ASP A 14 -3.48 -7.60 -1.49
CA ASP A 14 -4.47 -8.63 -1.18
C ASP A 14 -5.47 -8.74 -2.34
N TRP A 15 -5.59 -9.95 -2.89
CA TRP A 15 -6.44 -10.25 -4.05
C TRP A 15 -7.59 -11.16 -3.66
N MET A 16 -8.73 -11.01 -4.36
CA MET A 16 -9.90 -11.84 -4.19
C MET A 16 -10.58 -12.11 -5.53
N LEU A 17 -10.64 -13.38 -5.93
CA LEU A 17 -11.48 -13.86 -7.01
C LEU A 17 -12.87 -14.16 -6.46
N VAL A 18 -13.91 -13.69 -7.16
CA VAL A 18 -15.32 -13.93 -6.81
C VAL A 18 -16.05 -14.44 -8.04
N ASN A 19 -16.59 -15.65 -7.97
CA ASN A 19 -17.41 -16.20 -9.06
C ASN A 19 -18.89 -15.77 -8.96
N GLU A 20 -19.71 -16.20 -9.92
CA GLU A 20 -21.14 -15.88 -9.97
C GLU A 20 -21.94 -16.42 -8.79
N GLN A 21 -21.49 -17.52 -8.19
CA GLN A 21 -22.08 -18.14 -7.01
C GLN A 21 -21.68 -17.43 -5.71
N GLY A 22 -20.77 -16.44 -5.79
CA GLY A 22 -20.25 -15.71 -4.64
C GLY A 22 -19.15 -16.44 -3.87
N GLU A 23 -18.63 -17.55 -4.41
CA GLU A 23 -17.48 -18.25 -3.84
C GLU A 23 -16.23 -17.37 -4.01
N ARG A 24 -15.38 -17.37 -2.97
CA ARG A 24 -14.24 -16.47 -2.84
C ARG A 24 -12.95 -17.27 -2.76
N ASN A 25 -11.95 -16.86 -3.53
CA ASN A 25 -10.58 -17.37 -3.39
C ASN A 25 -9.64 -16.17 -3.24
N SER A 26 -8.92 -16.10 -2.12
CA SER A 26 -8.08 -14.97 -1.75
C SER A 26 -6.62 -15.37 -1.64
N PHE A 27 -5.72 -14.47 -2.01
CA PHE A 27 -4.28 -14.67 -1.93
C PHE A 27 -3.57 -13.30 -1.86
N THR A 28 -2.30 -13.32 -1.47
CA THR A 28 -1.50 -12.09 -1.29
C THR A 28 -0.26 -12.15 -2.17
N THR A 29 0.14 -11.01 -2.73
CA THR A 29 1.41 -10.81 -3.44
C THR A 29 2.17 -9.62 -2.87
N ALA A 30 3.35 -9.32 -3.42
CA ALA A 30 4.04 -8.06 -3.15
C ALA A 30 3.14 -6.85 -3.49
N GLY A 31 3.41 -5.72 -2.83
CA GLY A 31 2.69 -4.46 -3.05
C GLY A 31 2.93 -3.91 -4.45
N ILE A 32 1.85 -3.49 -5.11
CA ILE A 32 1.89 -2.86 -6.43
C ILE A 32 1.62 -1.36 -6.26
N ASN A 33 2.66 -0.55 -6.44
CA ASN A 33 2.54 0.90 -6.50
C ASN A 33 3.10 1.41 -7.85
N PRO A 34 2.25 1.91 -8.77
CA PRO A 34 2.66 2.31 -10.10
C PRO A 34 3.51 3.58 -10.14
N LEU A 35 3.75 4.25 -9.00
CA LEU A 35 4.71 5.35 -8.88
C LEU A 35 6.13 4.87 -8.51
N LEU A 36 6.25 3.64 -7.99
CA LEU A 36 7.52 3.07 -7.53
C LEU A 36 8.02 1.96 -8.44
N LEU A 37 7.11 1.16 -8.99
CA LEU A 37 7.42 0.02 -9.86
C LEU A 37 7.31 0.39 -11.34
N SER A 38 8.17 -0.23 -12.15
CA SER A 38 8.11 -0.18 -13.61
C SER A 38 6.94 -1.01 -14.17
N ILE A 39 6.66 -0.87 -15.47
CA ILE A 39 5.65 -1.69 -16.13
C ILE A 39 6.09 -3.16 -16.14
N GLU A 40 7.37 -3.41 -16.34
CA GLU A 40 7.98 -4.73 -16.39
C GLU A 40 7.86 -5.43 -15.03
N GLU A 41 8.22 -4.74 -13.94
CA GLU A 41 8.11 -5.27 -12.57
C GLU A 41 6.65 -5.62 -12.21
N ILE A 42 5.70 -4.76 -12.59
CA ILE A 42 4.27 -5.02 -12.34
C ILE A 42 3.77 -6.20 -13.19
N THR A 43 4.23 -6.32 -14.43
CA THR A 43 3.86 -7.42 -15.33
C THR A 43 4.34 -8.75 -14.77
N GLU A 44 5.62 -8.82 -14.37
CA GLU A 44 6.20 -10.01 -13.73
C GLU A 44 5.42 -10.43 -12.49
N LEU A 45 5.09 -9.49 -11.58
CA LEU A 45 4.31 -9.77 -10.38
C LEU A 45 2.94 -10.41 -10.66
N VAL A 46 2.28 -10.02 -11.75
CA VAL A 46 0.97 -10.56 -12.15
C VAL A 46 1.12 -11.92 -12.84
N GLU A 47 2.12 -12.06 -13.72
CA GLU A 47 2.40 -13.29 -14.48
C GLU A 47 2.94 -14.42 -13.61
N GLU A 48 3.64 -14.11 -12.52
CA GLU A 48 4.18 -15.11 -11.60
C GLU A 48 3.12 -15.74 -10.68
N GLN A 49 1.93 -15.13 -10.56
CA GLN A 49 0.89 -15.61 -9.64
C GLN A 49 0.00 -16.68 -10.29
N PRO A 50 0.12 -17.98 -9.92
CA PRO A 50 -0.55 -19.06 -10.65
C PRO A 50 -2.07 -18.98 -10.65
N LEU A 51 -2.68 -18.42 -9.61
CA LEU A 51 -4.14 -18.23 -9.55
C LEU A 51 -4.64 -17.19 -10.55
N LEU A 52 -3.87 -16.12 -10.78
CA LEU A 52 -4.18 -15.10 -11.77
C LEU A 52 -4.04 -15.67 -13.17
N VAL A 53 -2.92 -16.34 -13.46
CA VAL A 53 -2.66 -16.99 -14.75
C VAL A 53 -3.76 -18.00 -15.10
N LYS A 54 -4.11 -18.89 -14.16
CA LYS A 54 -5.13 -19.92 -14.39
C LYS A 54 -6.52 -19.32 -14.66
N SER A 55 -6.82 -18.16 -14.08
CA SER A 55 -8.15 -17.55 -14.14
C SER A 55 -8.27 -16.43 -15.18
N ALA A 56 -7.17 -16.03 -15.83
CA ALA A 56 -7.08 -14.82 -16.66
C ALA A 56 -8.19 -14.71 -17.71
N ILE A 57 -8.47 -15.82 -18.42
CA ILE A 57 -9.51 -15.89 -19.47
C ILE A 57 -10.93 -15.68 -18.91
N GLN A 58 -11.18 -16.15 -17.68
CA GLN A 58 -12.50 -16.20 -17.05
C GLN A 58 -12.84 -14.92 -16.29
N ILE A 59 -11.84 -14.10 -15.99
CA ILE A 59 -11.99 -12.80 -15.34
C ILE A 59 -12.59 -11.83 -16.35
N THR A 60 -13.75 -11.27 -16.01
CA THR A 60 -14.48 -10.32 -16.85
C THR A 60 -14.56 -8.91 -16.23
N GLN A 61 -14.20 -8.77 -14.94
CA GLN A 61 -14.11 -7.49 -14.26
C GLN A 61 -12.93 -7.49 -13.29
N VAL A 62 -12.14 -6.41 -13.32
CA VAL A 62 -11.04 -6.15 -12.38
C VAL A 62 -11.30 -4.84 -11.66
N PHE A 63 -11.34 -4.88 -10.34
CA PHE A 63 -11.41 -3.71 -9.46
C PHE A 63 -10.13 -3.66 -8.65
N PHE A 64 -9.21 -2.78 -9.04
CA PHE A 64 -7.96 -2.56 -8.34
C PHE A 64 -8.00 -1.27 -7.54
N TYR A 65 -7.63 -1.33 -6.27
CA TYR A 65 -7.47 -0.19 -5.39
C TYR A 65 -6.03 -0.17 -4.91
N GLY A 66 -5.32 0.94 -5.05
CA GLY A 66 -3.97 0.96 -4.51
C GLY A 66 -3.32 2.31 -4.33
N ALA A 67 -2.26 2.28 -3.52
CA ALA A 67 -1.37 3.40 -3.32
C ALA A 67 -0.77 3.85 -4.66
N GLY A 68 -0.63 5.17 -4.87
CA GLY A 68 -0.12 5.73 -6.12
C GLY A 68 -1.14 5.80 -7.27
N CYS A 69 -2.33 5.23 -7.12
CA CYS A 69 -3.39 5.27 -8.14
C CYS A 69 -4.21 6.58 -8.14
N GLY A 70 -3.71 7.65 -7.52
CA GLY A 70 -4.26 9.02 -7.64
C GLY A 70 -3.75 9.78 -8.87
N ASN A 71 -2.67 9.31 -9.49
CA ASN A 71 -2.07 9.93 -10.68
C ASN A 71 -2.61 9.28 -11.96
N LYS A 72 -3.10 10.10 -12.90
CA LYS A 72 -3.71 9.61 -14.16
C LYS A 72 -2.76 8.81 -15.03
N ASP A 73 -1.49 9.22 -15.14
CA ASP A 73 -0.50 8.51 -15.95
C ASP A 73 -0.13 7.17 -15.32
N ALA A 74 0.00 7.14 -14.00
CA ALA A 74 0.24 5.90 -13.25
C ALA A 74 -0.93 4.91 -13.42
N VAL A 75 -2.17 5.39 -13.34
CA VAL A 75 -3.37 4.59 -13.60
C VAL A 75 -3.40 4.07 -15.04
N ASN A 76 -3.06 4.89 -16.03
CA ASN A 76 -3.04 4.47 -17.43
C ASN A 76 -2.00 3.37 -17.69
N ARG A 77 -0.80 3.48 -17.13
CA ARG A 77 0.22 2.41 -17.22
C ARG A 77 -0.30 1.10 -16.62
N LEU A 78 -0.89 1.16 -15.44
CA LEU A 78 -1.43 -0.02 -14.77
C LEU A 78 -2.59 -0.65 -15.56
N LYS A 79 -3.45 0.18 -16.17
CA LYS A 79 -4.51 -0.30 -17.07
C LYS A 79 -3.96 -1.04 -18.28
N ILE A 80 -2.86 -0.58 -18.88
CA ILE A 80 -2.23 -1.26 -20.02
C ILE A 80 -1.78 -2.67 -19.63
N VAL A 81 -1.10 -2.80 -18.49
CA VAL A 81 -0.65 -4.11 -17.97
C VAL A 81 -1.84 -5.04 -17.72
N PHE A 82 -2.83 -4.56 -16.96
CA PHE A 82 -4.01 -5.37 -16.63
C PHE A 82 -4.87 -5.69 -17.85
N GLN A 83 -4.99 -4.81 -18.84
CA GLN A 83 -5.73 -5.10 -20.06
C GLN A 83 -4.99 -6.12 -20.95
N GLY A 84 -3.66 -6.09 -20.96
CA GLY A 84 -2.85 -7.09 -21.66
C GLY A 84 -3.01 -8.49 -21.08
N PHE A 85 -3.09 -8.59 -19.74
CA PHE A 85 -3.20 -9.87 -19.04
C PHE A 85 -4.65 -10.38 -18.92
N PHE A 86 -5.58 -9.50 -18.52
CA PHE A 86 -7.02 -9.80 -18.38
C PHE A 86 -7.80 -9.29 -19.60
N TYR A 87 -7.49 -9.83 -20.78
CA TYR A 87 -7.95 -9.29 -22.07
C TYR A 87 -9.48 -9.22 -22.26
N ASN A 88 -10.25 -10.07 -21.57
CA ASN A 88 -11.73 -10.05 -21.61
C ASN A 88 -12.35 -9.12 -20.55
N ALA A 89 -11.56 -8.51 -19.68
CA ALA A 89 -12.06 -7.83 -18.51
C ALA A 89 -12.24 -6.33 -18.73
N SER A 90 -13.27 -5.78 -18.08
CA SER A 90 -13.35 -4.35 -17.80
C SER A 90 -12.45 -4.02 -16.61
N ILE A 91 -11.55 -3.04 -16.78
CA ILE A 91 -10.55 -2.68 -15.78
C ILE A 91 -10.89 -1.34 -15.12
N GLU A 92 -11.19 -1.39 -13.82
CA GLU A 92 -11.41 -0.23 -12.97
C GLU A 92 -10.28 -0.12 -11.94
N ILE A 93 -9.63 1.05 -11.90
CA ILE A 93 -8.49 1.32 -11.02
C ILE A 93 -8.78 2.57 -10.22
N TYR A 94 -8.62 2.48 -8.91
CA TYR A 94 -8.94 3.52 -7.96
C TYR A 94 -7.80 3.71 -6.93
N PRO A 95 -7.71 4.88 -6.29
CA PRO A 95 -6.87 5.06 -5.11
C PRO A 95 -7.29 4.14 -3.96
N ASP A 96 -6.32 3.72 -3.15
CA ASP A 96 -6.49 3.06 -1.84
C ASP A 96 -7.46 3.81 -0.91
N THR A 97 -7.43 5.13 -0.91
CA THR A 97 -8.36 6.00 -0.16
C THR A 97 -9.82 5.73 -0.52
N LEU A 98 -10.13 5.37 -1.77
CA LEU A 98 -11.49 5.03 -2.16
C LEU A 98 -11.88 3.61 -1.71
N ALA A 99 -10.92 2.67 -1.64
CA ALA A 99 -11.17 1.36 -1.02
C ALA A 99 -11.54 1.52 0.46
N ALA A 100 -10.70 2.23 1.23
CA ALA A 100 -10.97 2.51 2.64
C ALA A 100 -12.32 3.20 2.84
N SER A 101 -12.64 4.19 1.98
CA SER A 101 -13.89 4.92 2.05
C SER A 101 -15.11 4.02 1.81
N ARG A 102 -15.08 3.19 0.77
CA ARG A 102 -16.16 2.25 0.46
C ARG A 102 -16.32 1.18 1.54
N ALA A 103 -15.21 0.70 2.10
CA ALA A 103 -15.23 -0.31 3.15
C ALA A 103 -15.78 0.22 4.48
N CYS A 104 -15.37 1.42 4.89
CA CYS A 104 -15.76 1.99 6.18
C CYS A 104 -17.13 2.69 6.15
N CYS A 105 -17.45 3.39 5.07
CA CYS A 105 -18.64 4.24 5.01
C CYS A 105 -19.77 3.66 4.15
N GLY A 106 -19.47 2.64 3.31
CA GLY A 106 -20.45 2.08 2.39
C GLY A 106 -20.95 3.13 1.40
N LYS A 107 -22.22 3.52 1.54
CA LYS A 107 -22.87 4.56 0.73
C LYS A 107 -23.16 5.86 1.48
N ASN A 108 -22.58 6.03 2.67
CA ASN A 108 -22.81 7.20 3.50
C ASN A 108 -21.62 8.16 3.40
N PRO A 109 -21.85 9.48 3.43
CA PRO A 109 -20.76 10.43 3.57
C PRO A 109 -20.06 10.27 4.92
N GLY A 110 -18.76 10.55 5.00
CA GLY A 110 -18.00 10.42 6.23
C GLY A 110 -16.56 10.87 6.15
N ILE A 111 -15.93 11.04 7.32
CA ILE A 111 -14.48 11.27 7.41
C ILE A 111 -13.77 9.92 7.44
N VAL A 112 -12.78 9.77 6.57
CA VAL A 112 -12.01 8.53 6.42
C VAL A 112 -10.53 8.85 6.60
N GLY A 113 -9.88 8.05 7.43
CA GLY A 113 -8.44 8.10 7.66
C GLY A 113 -7.79 6.77 7.33
N ILE A 114 -6.62 6.82 6.70
CA ILE A 114 -5.71 5.68 6.52
C ILE A 114 -4.49 5.91 7.39
N ILE A 115 -4.16 4.93 8.23
CA ILE A 115 -2.95 4.92 9.06
C ILE A 115 -2.27 3.57 8.86
N GLY A 116 -1.26 3.53 7.99
CA GLY A 116 -0.47 2.35 7.67
C GLY A 116 1.00 2.71 7.50
N THR A 117 1.65 2.17 6.46
CA THR A 117 3.03 2.59 6.10
C THR A 117 3.09 4.10 5.91
N GLY A 118 2.12 4.70 5.21
CA GLY A 118 1.87 6.14 5.12
C GLY A 118 0.55 6.53 5.79
N SER A 119 0.15 7.80 5.69
CA SER A 119 -1.13 8.27 6.24
C SER A 119 -1.88 9.22 5.30
N ASN A 120 -3.20 9.22 5.40
CA ASN A 120 -4.08 10.13 4.67
C ASN A 120 -5.37 10.36 5.46
N ALA A 121 -6.00 11.53 5.30
CA ALA A 121 -7.30 11.82 5.88
C ALA A 121 -8.11 12.74 4.96
N GLY A 122 -9.41 12.48 4.88
CA GLY A 122 -10.29 13.24 3.99
C GLY A 122 -11.77 12.94 4.19
N PHE A 123 -12.58 13.56 3.35
CA PHE A 123 -14.02 13.40 3.32
C PHE A 123 -14.45 12.53 2.13
N PHE A 124 -15.24 11.51 2.40
CA PHE A 124 -15.92 10.71 1.38
C PHE A 124 -17.36 11.19 1.22
N ASP A 125 -17.81 11.34 -0.02
CA ASP A 125 -19.14 11.85 -0.37
C ASP A 125 -20.27 10.81 -0.24
N GLY A 126 -19.93 9.53 -0.02
CA GLY A 126 -20.90 8.43 0.04
C GLY A 126 -21.13 7.71 -1.29
N ASP A 127 -20.43 8.08 -2.37
CA ASP A 127 -20.56 7.41 -3.67
C ASP A 127 -19.20 7.22 -4.37
N ARG A 128 -18.63 8.31 -4.89
CA ARG A 128 -17.54 8.23 -5.89
C ARG A 128 -16.26 8.90 -5.45
N GLN A 129 -16.33 9.87 -4.54
CA GLN A 129 -15.21 10.78 -4.33
C GLN A 129 -14.75 10.79 -2.89
N PHE A 130 -13.47 10.50 -2.71
CA PHE A 130 -12.71 10.89 -1.53
C PHE A 130 -11.97 12.19 -1.82
N THR A 131 -12.12 13.18 -0.97
CA THR A 131 -11.44 14.47 -1.03
C THR A 131 -10.48 14.59 0.16
N PRO A 132 -9.15 14.58 -0.07
CA PRO A 132 -8.20 14.72 1.01
C PRO A 132 -8.30 16.11 1.65
N PHE A 133 -8.16 16.20 2.98
CA PHE A 133 -8.15 17.50 3.68
C PHE A 133 -6.87 18.28 3.39
N VAL A 134 -5.76 17.58 3.22
CA VAL A 134 -4.45 18.12 2.87
C VAL A 134 -3.80 17.25 1.81
N PRO A 135 -2.97 17.81 0.91
CA PRO A 135 -2.20 17.00 -0.02
C PRO A 135 -1.34 15.97 0.72
N SER A 136 -1.30 14.72 0.24
CA SER A 136 -0.31 13.75 0.74
C SER A 136 1.07 14.16 0.24
N LEU A 137 1.97 14.46 1.17
CA LEU A 137 3.35 14.85 0.89
C LEU A 137 4.33 13.67 0.98
N GLY A 138 3.81 12.48 1.27
CA GLY A 138 4.57 11.23 1.40
C GLY A 138 5.54 11.21 2.58
N PHE A 139 6.27 10.11 2.70
CA PHE A 139 7.10 9.81 3.88
C PHE A 139 8.23 10.81 4.17
N ILE A 140 8.66 11.59 3.16
CA ILE A 140 9.74 12.58 3.32
C ILE A 140 9.20 13.87 3.96
N LEU A 141 8.10 14.40 3.43
CA LEU A 141 7.60 15.73 3.77
C LEU A 141 6.37 15.72 4.69
N GLY A 142 5.71 14.56 4.85
CA GLY A 142 4.51 14.41 5.68
C GLY A 142 4.35 12.99 6.23
N ASP A 143 3.19 12.39 5.96
CA ASP A 143 2.70 11.12 6.51
C ASP A 143 2.67 11.13 8.05
N GLU A 144 2.28 12.23 8.67
CA GLU A 144 2.17 12.34 10.12
C GLU A 144 1.30 11.22 10.72
N GLY A 145 1.78 10.62 11.80
CA GLY A 145 1.10 9.51 12.50
C GLY A 145 1.20 8.16 11.80
N SER A 146 1.78 8.07 10.61
CA SER A 146 2.03 6.79 9.93
C SER A 146 3.14 5.97 10.58
N GLY A 147 3.24 4.70 10.21
CA GLY A 147 4.35 3.83 10.60
C GLY A 147 5.71 4.40 10.18
N ASN A 148 5.83 4.96 8.97
CA ASN A 148 7.11 5.55 8.54
C ASN A 148 7.49 6.79 9.35
N TRP A 149 6.51 7.58 9.77
CA TRP A 149 6.73 8.75 10.61
C TRP A 149 7.18 8.34 12.01
N ILE A 150 6.51 7.33 12.60
CA ILE A 150 6.89 6.76 13.89
C ILE A 150 8.31 6.20 13.84
N GLY A 151 8.62 5.36 12.85
CA GLY A 151 9.95 4.76 12.73
C GLY A 151 11.06 5.77 12.48
N ARG A 152 10.80 6.81 11.68
CA ARG A 152 11.73 7.94 11.50
C ARG A 152 12.02 8.65 12.83
N LYS A 153 11.01 8.85 13.67
CA LYS A 153 11.17 9.44 15.00
C LYS A 153 11.98 8.53 15.91
N LEU A 154 11.67 7.23 15.96
CA LEU A 154 12.43 6.25 16.74
C LEU A 154 13.91 6.23 16.34
N LEU A 155 14.22 6.08 15.05
CA LEU A 155 15.62 6.09 14.59
C LEU A 155 16.33 7.41 14.94
N SER A 156 15.65 8.55 14.76
CA SER A 156 16.22 9.86 15.11
C SER A 156 16.52 9.95 16.60
N ASP A 157 15.59 9.54 17.46
CA ASP A 157 15.77 9.60 18.91
C ASP A 157 16.81 8.59 19.41
N TYR A 158 16.93 7.43 18.74
CA TYR A 158 18.02 6.49 18.97
C TYR A 158 19.38 7.12 18.63
N PHE A 159 19.57 7.61 17.40
CA PHE A 159 20.89 8.14 16.99
C PHE A 159 21.26 9.45 17.71
N TYR A 160 20.27 10.27 18.09
CA TYR A 160 20.52 11.51 18.85
C TYR A 160 20.64 11.30 20.36
N GLY A 161 20.52 10.06 20.86
CA GLY A 161 20.63 9.80 22.30
C GLY A 161 19.48 10.36 23.14
N ARG A 162 18.30 10.52 22.53
CA ARG A 162 17.09 11.04 23.20
C ARG A 162 16.20 9.95 23.78
N MET A 163 16.37 8.70 23.33
CA MET A 163 15.70 7.55 23.91
C MET A 163 16.12 7.32 25.36
N PRO A 164 15.17 7.07 26.29
CA PRO A 164 15.48 6.59 27.64
C PRO A 164 16.34 5.32 27.59
N VAL A 165 17.25 5.16 28.56
CA VAL A 165 18.26 4.09 28.57
C VAL A 165 17.66 2.69 28.34
N GLY A 166 16.63 2.31 29.11
CA GLY A 166 16.01 1.00 28.96
C GLY A 166 15.32 0.78 27.61
N LEU A 167 14.71 1.83 27.02
CA LEU A 167 14.12 1.73 25.68
C LEU A 167 15.21 1.66 24.60
N ARG A 168 16.32 2.37 24.79
CA ARG A 168 17.46 2.31 23.87
C ARG A 168 18.07 0.91 23.81
N GLU A 169 18.23 0.28 24.97
CA GLU A 169 18.75 -1.09 25.09
C GLU A 169 17.81 -2.09 24.40
N ALA A 170 16.51 -2.02 24.69
CA ALA A 170 15.51 -2.86 24.02
C ALA A 170 15.47 -2.65 22.50
N PHE A 171 15.56 -1.39 22.04
CA PHE A 171 15.56 -1.07 20.61
C PHE A 171 16.80 -1.63 19.90
N LEU A 172 17.96 -1.57 20.54
CA LEU A 172 19.19 -2.14 20.00
C LEU A 172 19.13 -3.69 19.97
N GLU A 173 18.57 -4.30 21.01
CA GLU A 173 18.41 -5.76 21.10
C GLU A 173 17.44 -6.28 20.02
N GLU A 174 16.32 -5.61 19.78
CA GLU A 174 15.31 -6.04 18.82
C GLU A 174 15.76 -5.85 17.35
N TYR A 175 16.43 -4.74 17.04
CA TYR A 175 16.68 -4.36 15.63
C TYR A 175 18.16 -4.36 15.21
N ALA A 176 19.10 -4.59 16.11
CA ALA A 176 20.56 -4.58 15.84
C ALA A 176 21.00 -3.35 15.01
N ILE A 177 20.62 -2.16 15.46
CA ILE A 177 20.76 -0.91 14.71
C ILE A 177 22.23 -0.57 14.41
N ASP A 178 22.59 -0.57 13.12
CA ASP A 178 23.84 -0.04 12.60
C ASP A 178 23.61 1.23 11.77
N TYR A 179 24.45 2.24 11.97
CA TYR A 179 24.31 3.54 11.28
C TYR A 179 24.49 3.42 9.77
N GLN A 180 25.51 2.69 9.30
CA GLN A 180 25.80 2.59 7.87
C GLN A 180 24.70 1.83 7.13
N GLU A 181 24.19 0.75 7.74
CA GLU A 181 23.09 -0.02 7.18
C GLU A 181 21.79 0.81 7.11
N VAL A 182 21.45 1.56 8.16
CA VAL A 182 20.27 2.45 8.15
C VAL A 182 20.37 3.46 7.03
N ILE A 183 21.50 4.17 6.90
CA ILE A 183 21.70 5.16 5.84
C ILE A 183 21.63 4.49 4.46
N SER A 184 22.29 3.34 4.28
CA SER A 184 22.23 2.59 3.02
C SER A 184 20.79 2.26 2.62
N ARG A 185 19.99 1.73 3.55
CA ARG A 185 18.58 1.40 3.27
C ARG A 185 17.72 2.61 2.98
N LEU A 186 17.93 3.75 3.65
CA LEU A 186 17.13 4.96 3.40
C LEU A 186 17.42 5.61 2.05
N TYR A 187 18.67 5.55 1.57
CA TYR A 187 19.06 6.23 0.33
C TYR A 187 19.15 5.31 -0.90
N ARG A 188 19.29 3.99 -0.72
CA ARG A 188 19.57 3.05 -1.82
C ARG A 188 18.58 1.89 -1.97
N SER A 189 17.64 1.70 -1.03
CA SER A 189 16.62 0.66 -1.17
C SER A 189 15.47 1.11 -2.08
N GLN A 190 14.74 0.13 -2.64
CA GLN A 190 13.55 0.40 -3.45
C GLN A 190 12.34 0.89 -2.61
N ALA A 191 12.32 0.64 -1.29
CA ALA A 191 11.18 0.94 -0.42
C ALA A 191 11.59 1.52 0.95
N PRO A 192 12.21 2.72 0.99
CA PRO A 192 12.69 3.33 2.24
C PRO A 192 11.57 3.66 3.23
N ASN A 193 10.37 3.99 2.75
CA ASN A 193 9.19 4.20 3.58
C ASN A 193 8.74 2.94 4.33
N ALA A 194 8.79 1.77 3.66
CA ALA A 194 8.47 0.49 4.28
C ALA A 194 9.52 0.10 5.33
N TYR A 195 10.80 0.36 5.03
CA TYR A 195 11.88 0.18 6.01
C TYR A 195 11.70 1.07 7.25
N LEU A 196 11.35 2.34 7.08
CA LEU A 196 11.01 3.19 8.22
C LEU A 196 9.81 2.62 9.01
N ALA A 197 8.75 2.20 8.31
CA ALA A 197 7.57 1.66 8.96
C ALA A 197 7.81 0.35 9.74
N SER A 198 8.86 -0.42 9.39
CA SER A 198 9.17 -1.66 10.11
C SER A 198 9.62 -1.46 11.56
N PHE A 199 9.96 -0.23 11.96
CA PHE A 199 10.29 0.10 13.35
C PHE A 199 9.06 0.50 14.20
N ALA A 200 7.92 0.79 13.57
CA ALA A 200 6.71 1.20 14.29
C ALA A 200 6.19 0.17 15.32
N PRO A 201 6.27 -1.16 15.10
CA PRO A 201 5.86 -2.17 16.08
C PRO A 201 6.55 -2.03 17.44
N PHE A 202 7.76 -1.47 17.50
CA PHE A 202 8.46 -1.20 18.77
C PHE A 202 7.61 -0.35 19.73
N CYS A 203 6.91 0.68 19.22
CA CYS A 203 6.01 1.52 20.03
C CYS A 203 4.74 0.80 20.51
N HIS A 204 4.40 -0.36 19.92
CA HIS A 204 3.31 -1.18 20.41
C HIS A 204 3.77 -2.11 21.53
N HIS A 205 5.02 -2.58 21.45
CA HIS A 205 5.61 -3.51 22.41
C HIS A 205 6.07 -2.84 23.72
N HIS A 206 6.36 -1.54 23.69
CA HIS A 206 6.94 -0.75 24.81
C HIS A 206 6.16 0.53 25.08
#